data_AF-A0A6J4QCZ1-F1
#
_entry.id   AF-A0A6J4QCZ1-F1
#
_cell.length_a   1.000
_cell.length_b   1.000
_cell.length_c   1.000
_cell.angle_alpha   90.00
_cell.angle_beta   90.00
_cell.angle_gamma   90.00
#
_symmetry.space_group_name_H-M   'P 1'
#
loop_
_entity.id
_entity.type
_entity.pdbx_description
1 polymer ?
#
loop_
_entity_poly.entity_id
_entity_poly.type
_entity_poly.pdbx_seq_one_letter_code
_entity_poly.pdbx_strand_id
1 'polypeptide(L)' 'VSIRQVVRRSIYTSIFTLIPVTALLIFGESTLSDFAFALLVGILAGTYSSIFVASPVLSLYKAWRAGSVRRSPRSA' A
#
# COMPACT_ATOMS: atom_id res chain seq x y z
N VAL A 1 -15.20 2.61 -12.13
CA VAL A 1 -13.88 1.96 -12.01
C VAL A 1 -13.84 1.16 -10.72
N SER A 2 -13.61 -0.15 -10.79
CA SER A 2 -13.80 -1.08 -9.66
C SER A 2 -12.70 -0.93 -8.60
N ILE A 3 -13.05 -0.83 -7.32
CA ILE A 3 -12.09 -0.72 -6.20
C ILE A 3 -11.04 -1.85 -6.21
N ARG A 4 -11.44 -3.08 -6.54
CA ARG A 4 -10.55 -4.24 -6.68
C ARG A 4 -9.51 -4.08 -7.80
N GLN A 5 -9.77 -3.27 -8.81
CA GLN A 5 -8.83 -3.04 -9.92
C GLN A 5 -7.74 -2.04 -9.54
N VAL A 6 -8.13 -0.97 -8.83
CA VAL A 6 -7.20 0.04 -8.32
C VAL A 6 -6.29 -0.55 -7.25
N VAL A 7 -6.85 -1.34 -6.31
CA VAL A 7 -6.08 -2.03 -5.27
C VAL A 7 -5.08 -3.03 -5.87
N ARG A 8 -5.49 -3.82 -6.87
CA ARG A 8 -4.58 -4.75 -7.55
C ARG A 8 -3.41 -4.04 -8.22
N ARG A 9 -3.68 -2.97 -8.98
CA ARG A 9 -2.61 -2.18 -9.62
C ARG A 9 -1.64 -1.61 -8.60
N SER A 10 -2.13 -1.10 -7.47
CA SER A 10 -1.29 -0.57 -6.39
C SER A 10 -0.36 -1.64 -5.81
N ILE A 11 -0.87 -2.85 -5.56
CA ILE A 11 -0.06 -3.98 -5.06
C ILE A 11 1.01 -4.37 -6.08
N TYR A 12 0.65 -4.52 -7.35
CA TYR A 12 1.60 -4.89 -8.40
C TYR A 12 2.71 -3.86 -8.56
N THR A 13 2.39 -2.57 -8.52
CA THR A 13 3.40 -1.51 -8.61
C THR A 13 4.32 -1.50 -7.39
N SER A 14 3.81 -1.66 -6.16
CA SER A 14 4.65 -1.71 -4.95
C SER A 14 5.64 -2.89 -4.95
N ILE A 15 5.19 -4.08 -5.37
CA ILE A 15 6.07 -5.25 -5.50
C ILE A 15 7.13 -5.01 -6.58
N PHE A 16 6.74 -4.44 -7.71
CA PHE A 16 7.65 -4.20 -8.83
C PHE A 16 8.72 -3.15 -8.50
N THR A 17 8.42 -2.16 -7.66
CA THR A 17 9.41 -1.18 -7.20
C THR A 17 10.42 -1.73 -6.19
N LEU A 18 10.08 -2.81 -5.48
CA LEU A 18 10.99 -3.45 -4.52
C LEU A 18 12.10 -4.25 -5.20
N ILE A 19 11.80 -4.91 -6.32
CA ILE A 19 12.74 -5.75 -7.09
C ILE A 19 14.03 -5.01 -7.47
N PRO A 20 13.99 -3.84 -8.17
CA PRO A 20 15.20 -3.13 -8.55
C PRO A 20 15.95 -2.56 -7.35
N VAL A 21 15.26 -2.18 -6.27
CA VAL A 21 15.91 -1.66 -5.06
C VAL A 21 16.70 -2.75 -4.34
N THR A 22 16.15 -3.96 -4.25
CA THR A 22 16.91 -5.11 -3.72
C THR A 22 18.10 -5.48 -4.62
N ALA A 23 17.93 -5.40 -5.95
CA ALA A 23 19.04 -5.63 -6.88
C ALA A 23 20.15 -4.58 -6.74
N LEU A 24 19.80 -3.29 -6.60
CA LEU A 24 20.76 -2.22 -6.38
C LEU A 24 21.49 -2.34 -5.04
N LEU A 25 20.85 -2.89 -4.01
CA LEU A 25 21.50 -3.15 -2.72
C LEU A 25 22.56 -4.27 -2.77
N ILE A 26 22.39 -5.25 -3.67
CA ILE A 26 23.29 -6.41 -3.78
C ILE A 26 24.39 -6.15 -4.83
N PHE A 27 24.05 -5.48 -5.93
CA PHE A 27 24.94 -5.26 -7.08
C PHE A 27 25.45 -3.81 -7.20
N GLY A 28 25.02 -2.90 -6.32
CA GLY A 28 25.42 -1.50 -6.36
C GLY A 28 26.85 -1.27 -5.89
N GLU A 29 27.59 -0.46 -6.63
CA GLU A 29 28.90 0.05 -6.19
C GLU A 29 28.73 1.08 -5.04
N SER A 30 29.82 1.46 -4.37
CA SER A 30 29.83 2.33 -3.17
C SER A 30 28.80 3.48 -3.18
N THR A 31 28.83 4.34 -4.20
CA THR A 31 27.89 5.48 -4.32
C THR A 31 26.44 5.05 -4.55
N LEU A 32 26.22 4.00 -5.34
CA LEU A 32 24.87 3.53 -5.68
C LEU A 32 24.24 2.75 -4.53
N SER A 33 25.08 2.11 -3.71
CA SER A 33 24.66 1.43 -2.49
C SER A 33 24.17 2.41 -1.42
N ASP A 34 24.82 3.57 -1.27
CA ASP A 34 24.33 4.65 -0.37
C ASP A 34 22.97 5.20 -0.83
N PHE A 35 22.79 5.39 -2.14
CA PHE A 35 21.51 5.80 -2.71
C PHE A 35 20.43 4.71 -2.56
N ALA A 36 20.79 3.45 -2.78
CA ALA A 36 19.90 2.31 -2.59
C ALA A 36 19.49 2.16 -1.11
N PHE A 37 20.36 2.47 -0.16
CA PHE A 37 20.05 2.47 1.25
C PHE A 37 19.02 3.57 1.61
N ALA A 38 19.20 4.78 1.09
CA ALA A 38 18.20 5.85 1.25
C ALA A 38 16.83 5.47 0.64
N LEU A 39 16.84 4.86 -0.56
CA LEU A 39 15.62 4.33 -1.19
C LEU A 39 14.99 3.19 -0.38
N LEU A 40 15.79 2.29 0.17
CA LEU A 40 15.30 1.19 1.01
C LEU A 40 14.58 1.74 2.25
N VAL A 41 15.20 2.71 2.95
CA VAL A 41 14.58 3.33 4.13
C VAL A 41 13.29 4.06 3.75
N GLY A 42 13.30 4.81 2.63
CA GLY A 42 12.10 5.49 2.12
C GLY A 42 10.97 4.53 1.74
N ILE A 43 11.30 3.41 1.09
CA ILE A 43 10.33 2.36 0.73
C ILE A 43 9.86 1.61 1.97
N LEU A 44 10.72 1.30 2.93
CA LEU A 44 10.31 0.68 4.20
C LEU A 44 9.32 1.58 4.93
N ALA A 45 9.64 2.86 5.12
CA ALA A 45 8.74 3.83 5.75
C ALA A 45 7.43 4.01 4.97
N GLY A 46 7.50 4.11 3.64
CA GLY A 46 6.33 4.25 2.77
C GLY A 46 5.46 2.98 2.72
N THR A 47 6.08 1.79 2.74
CA THR A 47 5.39 0.49 2.73
C THR A 47 4.74 0.23 4.08
N TYR A 48 5.44 0.53 5.18
CA TYR A 48 4.86 0.42 6.52
C TYR A 48 3.66 1.35 6.64
N SER A 49 3.79 2.61 6.24
CA SER A 49 2.68 3.56 6.20
C SER A 49 1.52 3.06 5.31
N SER A 50 1.80 2.56 4.11
CA SER A 50 0.75 2.09 3.22
C SER A 50 0.02 0.84 3.77
N ILE A 51 0.73 -0.15 4.29
CA ILE A 51 0.13 -1.38 4.83
C ILE A 51 -0.61 -1.11 6.15
N PHE A 52 -0.01 -0.34 7.06
CA PHE A 52 -0.59 -0.03 8.38
C PHE A 52 -1.61 1.11 8.37
N VAL A 53 -1.62 2.01 7.39
CA VAL A 53 -2.63 3.09 7.31
C VAL A 53 -3.74 2.72 6.33
N ALA A 54 -3.45 2.09 5.19
CA ALA A 54 -4.51 1.70 4.26
C ALA A 54 -5.37 0.54 4.79
N SER A 55 -4.81 -0.41 5.55
CA SER A 55 -5.58 -1.50 6.16
C SER A 55 -6.65 -1.03 7.17
N PRO A 56 -6.33 -0.18 8.16
CA PRO A 56 -7.34 0.35 9.07
C PRO A 56 -8.26 1.34 8.37
N VAL A 57 -7.79 2.15 7.42
CA VAL A 57 -8.66 3.04 6.63
C VAL A 57 -9.69 2.23 5.83
N LEU A 58 -9.30 1.10 5.25
CA LEU A 58 -10.24 0.21 4.57
C LEU A 58 -11.21 -0.46 5.55
N SER A 59 -10.73 -0.85 6.75
CA SER A 59 -11.58 -1.42 7.80
C SER A 59 -12.60 -0.40 8.35
N LEU A 60 -12.16 0.85 8.53
CA LEU A 60 -12.96 1.97 9.02
C LEU A 60 -13.98 2.37 7.96
N TYR A 61 -13.57 2.43 6.70
CA TYR A 61 -14.49 2.67 5.58
C TYR A 61 -15.55 1.57 5.47
N LYS A 62 -15.17 0.30 5.65
CA LYS A 62 -16.13 -0.81 5.71
C LYS A 62 -17.04 -0.70 6.93
N ALA A 63 -16.54 -0.34 8.11
CA ALA A 63 -17.35 -0.15 9.31
C ALA A 63 -18.36 1.01 9.14
N TRP A 64 -17.92 2.12 8.54
CA TRP A 64 -18.77 3.27 8.24
C TRP A 64 -19.88 2.91 7.25
N ARG A 65 -19.55 2.19 6.17
CA ARG A 65 -20.55 1.70 5.20
C ARG A 65 -21.46 0.61 5.76
N ALA A 66 -20.97 -0.28 6.62
CA ALA A 66 -21.77 -1.32 7.27
C ALA A 66 -22.83 -0.71 8.22
N GLY A 67 -22.51 0.40 8.89
CA GLY A 67 -23.47 1.18 9.68
C GLY A 67 -24.57 1.83 8.83
N SER A 68 -24.28 2.20 7.59
CA SER A 68 -25.26 2.86 6.69
C SER A 68 -26.30 1.90 6.09
N VAL A 69 -26.03 0.60 6.00
CA VAL A 69 -26.93 -0.39 5.37
C VAL A 69 -28.04 -0.88 6.33
N ARG A 70 -27.92 -0.63 7.65
CA ARG A 70 -28.95 -1.02 8.64
C ARG A 70 -30.06 0.03 8.82
N ARG A 71 -30.09 1.08 7.99
CA ARG A 71 -31.20 2.04 7.91
C ARG A 71 -31.93 1.95 6.57
N SER A 72 -32.46 0.77 6.27
CA SER A 72 -33.73 0.71 5.56
C SER A 72 -34.78 0.39 6.62
N PRO A 73 -35.54 1.39 7.10
CA PRO A 73 -36.80 1.12 7.77
C PRO A 73 -37.66 0.41 6.74
N ARG A 74 -37.84 -0.90 6.91
CA ARG A 74 -38.95 -1.61 6.30
C ARG A 74 -40.19 -1.08 7.03
N SER A 75 -40.82 -0.06 6.45
CA SER A 75 -42.04 0.56 6.90
C SER A 75 -42.98 0.63 5.71
N ALA A 76 -44.10 -0.08 5.85
CA ALA A 76 -45.28 -0.16 4.99
C ALA A 76 -45.13 -0.92 3.67
#